data_AF-A0A1E4TMD5-F1
#
_entry.id   AF-A0A1E4TMD5-F1
#
_cell.length_a   1.000
_cell.length_b   1.000
_cell.length_c   1.000
_cell.angle_alpha   90.00
_cell.angle_beta   90.00
_cell.angle_gamma   90.00
#
_symmetry.space_group_name_H-M   'P 1'
#
loop_
_entity.id
_entity.type
_entity.pdbx_description
1 polymer ?
#
loop_
_entity_poly.entity_id
_entity_poly.type
_entity_poly.pdbx_seq_one_letter_code
_entity_poly.pdbx_strand_id
1 'polypeptide(L)'
;MHTIDEPPAVLIRHPRNNKIIIIGTYVLDKETGKRYGSVATLKAQIDECVEIASVRTPESSVLDLKAIPSRTNEFVSAQSTGSIIFWIIEEDGTIHKQKALNVFDPEVLVLSIGFDSTGSLMVLTLTTGEVSVMDMNKLELLFTTKVHDLEAWTGVFKDNLILSGGDDQKLACLDTRIEAVVLQNRNIHGAGVTSILPRSENKLLTGSYDDNCRVIDMRSAFREVSATDLGGGVWRLVPNKYNDDILACCMYGGARIMQEQSDSVSIIKSYTDHHQSMVYGGDWLDDSHVVTCSFYDKLLCNWSTR
;
A
#
# COMPACT_ATOMS: atom_id res chain seq x y z
N MET A 1 6.53 -10.68 18.88
CA MET A 1 5.26 -9.93 18.74
C MET A 1 5.38 -8.59 19.48
N HIS A 2 4.70 -7.54 19.04
CA HIS A 2 4.72 -6.23 19.70
C HIS A 2 3.37 -5.53 19.59
N THR A 3 2.83 -5.05 20.71
CA THR A 3 1.58 -4.27 20.73
C THR A 3 1.89 -2.79 20.53
N ILE A 4 1.07 -2.12 19.72
CA ILE A 4 1.15 -0.69 19.43
C ILE A 4 -0.04 0.01 20.10
N ASP A 5 0.10 1.28 20.47
CA ASP A 5 -0.96 2.04 21.14
C ASP A 5 -2.16 2.32 20.23
N GLU A 6 -1.91 2.54 18.94
CA GLU A 6 -2.93 2.88 17.93
C GLU A 6 -2.99 1.85 16.81
N PRO A 7 -4.16 1.66 16.17
CA PRO A 7 -4.33 0.73 15.06
C PRO A 7 -3.36 1.01 13.90
N PRO A 8 -2.46 0.07 13.54
CA PRO A 8 -1.54 0.25 12.42
C PRO A 8 -2.28 0.04 11.09
N ALA A 9 -2.36 1.10 10.29
CA ALA A 9 -3.05 1.14 8.99
C ALA A 9 -2.12 0.95 7.79
N VAL A 10 -0.81 1.05 8.00
CA VAL A 10 0.18 0.81 6.94
C VAL A 10 1.54 0.60 7.58
N LEU A 11 2.35 -0.24 6.93
CA LEU A 11 3.72 -0.50 7.33
C LEU A 11 4.60 -0.52 6.07
N ILE A 12 5.76 0.11 6.14
CA ILE A 12 6.86 -0.04 5.17
C ILE A 12 8.18 -0.27 5.91
N ARG A 13 9.13 -0.94 5.27
CA ARG A 13 10.50 -1.04 5.74
C ARG A 13 11.28 0.21 5.36
N HIS A 14 12.20 0.62 6.22
CA HIS A 14 13.16 1.67 5.89
C HIS A 14 13.96 1.26 4.62
N PRO A 15 14.13 2.18 3.64
CA PRO A 15 14.79 1.88 2.36
C PRO A 15 16.16 1.20 2.49
N ARG A 16 17.02 1.71 3.39
CA ARG A 16 18.39 1.21 3.63
C ARG A 16 18.51 0.29 4.83
N ASN A 17 17.99 0.67 5.99
CA ASN A 17 18.14 -0.11 7.21
C ASN A 17 17.04 -1.15 7.30
N ASN A 18 17.36 -2.40 6.99
CA ASN A 18 16.34 -3.45 6.92
C ASN A 18 15.80 -3.91 8.27
N LYS A 19 16.35 -3.39 9.37
CA LYS A 19 15.88 -3.61 10.74
C LYS A 19 14.93 -2.53 11.23
N ILE A 20 14.69 -1.47 10.46
CA ILE A 20 13.79 -0.39 10.85
C ILE A 20 12.53 -0.48 10.00
N ILE A 21 11.38 -0.40 10.67
CA ILE A 21 10.06 -0.36 10.07
C ILE A 21 9.39 0.96 10.42
N ILE A 22 8.57 1.45 9.52
CA ILE A 22 7.82 2.70 9.63
C ILE A 22 6.35 2.34 9.55
N ILE A 23 5.57 2.83 10.49
CA ILE A 23 4.14 2.52 10.64
C ILE A 23 3.36 3.80 10.62
N GLY A 24 2.25 3.79 9.87
CA GLY A 24 1.22 4.82 9.94
C GLY A 24 0.01 4.28 10.68
N THR A 25 -0.56 5.08 11.59
CA THR A 25 -1.73 4.67 12.37
C THR A 25 -3.00 5.40 11.95
N TYR A 26 -4.13 4.77 12.22
CA TYR A 26 -5.45 5.34 11.96
C TYR A 26 -6.36 5.19 13.16
N VAL A 27 -6.92 6.32 13.60
CA VAL A 27 -7.96 6.37 14.62
C VAL A 27 -9.09 7.26 14.12
N LEU A 28 -10.30 6.71 14.14
CA LEU A 28 -11.54 7.47 13.98
C LEU A 28 -12.22 7.53 15.35
N ASP A 29 -12.29 8.74 15.91
CA ASP A 29 -13.13 9.01 17.05
C ASP A 29 -14.60 8.98 16.60
N LYS A 30 -15.34 7.98 17.06
CA LYS A 30 -16.74 7.77 16.68
C LYS A 30 -17.69 8.81 17.27
N GLU A 31 -17.30 9.47 18.37
CA GLU A 31 -18.15 10.49 19.02
C GLU A 31 -18.01 11.83 18.30
N THR A 32 -16.78 12.22 17.96
CA THR A 32 -16.51 13.52 17.34
C THR A 32 -16.41 13.47 15.81
N GLY A 33 -16.31 12.28 15.22
CA GLY A 33 -16.03 12.07 13.80
C GLY A 33 -14.60 12.44 13.39
N LYS A 34 -13.76 12.86 14.34
CA LYS A 34 -12.38 13.29 14.05
C LYS A 34 -11.47 12.11 13.77
N ARG A 35 -10.56 12.31 12.82
CA ARG A 35 -9.50 11.37 12.49
C ARG A 35 -8.17 11.88 12.98
N TYR A 36 -7.41 11.02 13.63
CA TYR A 36 -6.03 11.31 14.07
C TYR A 36 -5.18 10.05 13.97
N GLY A 37 -3.87 10.20 14.12
CA GLY A 37 -2.94 9.08 14.10
C GLY A 37 -1.52 9.51 14.43
N SER A 38 -0.58 8.70 14.00
CA SER A 38 0.84 8.93 14.13
C SER A 38 1.61 8.23 13.01
N VAL A 39 2.83 8.71 12.79
CA VAL A 39 3.87 7.92 12.13
C VAL A 39 4.84 7.51 13.22
N ALA A 40 5.11 6.21 13.32
CA ALA A 40 6.03 5.64 14.30
C ALA A 40 7.10 4.79 13.61
N THR A 41 8.26 4.72 14.22
CA THR A 41 9.38 3.89 13.76
C THR A 41 9.75 2.89 14.82
N LEU A 42 9.97 1.66 14.41
CA LEU A 42 10.37 0.59 15.31
C LEU A 42 11.58 -0.16 14.76
N LYS A 43 12.41 -0.65 15.66
CA LYS A 43 13.46 -1.60 15.34
C LYS A 43 12.88 -3.01 15.40
N ALA A 44 12.79 -3.68 14.26
CA ALA A 44 12.44 -5.09 14.15
C ALA A 44 13.65 -5.95 14.54
N GLN A 45 13.46 -6.79 15.54
CA GLN A 45 14.35 -7.88 15.94
C GLN A 45 13.61 -9.22 15.74
N ILE A 46 14.33 -10.34 15.86
CA ILE A 46 13.79 -11.68 15.58
C ILE A 46 12.51 -11.93 16.38
N ASP A 47 12.51 -11.64 17.68
CA ASP A 47 11.40 -11.96 18.58
C ASP A 47 10.52 -10.75 18.96
N GLU A 48 11.05 -9.54 18.82
CA GLU A 48 10.43 -8.31 19.30
C GLU A 48 10.58 -7.14 18.33
N CYS A 49 9.67 -6.18 18.43
CA CYS A 49 9.87 -4.85 17.87
C CYS A 49 10.00 -3.87 19.04
N VAL A 50 10.87 -2.88 18.89
CA VAL A 50 11.08 -1.83 19.91
C VAL A 50 10.85 -0.48 19.26
N GLU A 51 9.92 0.30 19.79
CA GLU A 51 9.67 1.67 19.31
C GLU A 51 10.90 2.56 19.50
N ILE A 52 11.23 3.32 18.46
CA ILE A 52 12.33 4.29 18.42
C ILE A 52 11.78 5.70 18.60
N ALA A 53 10.75 6.05 17.82
CA ALA A 53 10.17 7.38 17.79
C ALA A 53 8.73 7.31 17.26
N SER A 54 7.93 8.29 17.66
CA SER A 54 6.56 8.48 17.17
C SER A 54 6.24 9.97 17.06
N VAL A 55 5.62 10.36 15.95
CA VAL A 55 5.18 11.73 15.67
C VAL A 55 3.69 11.72 15.38
N ARG A 56 2.93 12.49 16.17
CA ARG A 56 1.47 12.59 16.05
C ARG A 56 1.05 13.34 14.78
N THR A 57 -0.04 12.88 14.19
CA THR A 57 -0.84 13.60 13.19
C THR A 57 -2.21 13.91 13.82
N PRO A 58 -2.35 15.02 14.56
CA PRO A 58 -3.55 15.28 15.37
C PRO A 58 -4.80 15.64 14.55
N GLU A 59 -4.63 16.03 13.29
CA GLU A 59 -5.69 16.50 12.40
C GLU A 59 -6.00 15.51 11.27
N SER A 60 -5.32 14.36 11.23
CA SER A 60 -5.51 13.33 10.21
C SER A 60 -4.95 11.98 10.64
N SER A 61 -5.48 10.92 10.07
CA SER A 61 -4.91 9.57 10.15
C SER A 61 -4.04 9.27 8.94
N VAL A 62 -3.17 8.28 9.05
CA VAL A 62 -2.32 7.82 7.94
C VAL A 62 -3.00 6.66 7.22
N LEU A 63 -3.16 6.76 5.89
CA LEU A 63 -3.80 5.73 5.06
C LEU A 63 -2.81 4.94 4.20
N ASP A 64 -1.69 5.57 3.82
CA ASP A 64 -0.62 4.90 3.08
C ASP A 64 0.73 5.55 3.37
N LEU A 65 1.80 4.79 3.18
CA LEU A 65 3.19 5.22 3.31
C LEU A 65 3.98 4.69 2.13
N LYS A 66 4.81 5.55 1.52
CA LYS A 66 5.76 5.15 0.50
C LYS A 66 7.10 5.85 0.65
N ALA A 67 8.18 5.07 0.61
CA ALA A 67 9.50 5.61 0.42
C ALA A 67 9.61 6.27 -0.96
N ILE A 68 10.30 7.41 -1.04
CA ILE A 68 10.52 8.10 -2.31
C ILE A 68 11.67 7.38 -3.04
N PRO A 69 11.48 6.88 -4.27
CA PRO A 69 12.56 6.28 -5.04
C PRO A 69 13.77 7.21 -5.14
N SER A 70 14.98 6.65 -5.10
CA SER A 70 16.27 7.36 -5.08
C SER A 70 16.58 8.21 -3.83
N ARG A 71 15.59 8.54 -2.97
CA ARG A 71 15.81 9.29 -1.72
C ARG A 71 15.76 8.36 -0.52
N THR A 72 16.91 8.14 0.08
CA THR A 72 17.10 6.97 0.96
C THR A 72 16.65 7.17 2.41
N ASN A 73 16.33 8.40 2.76
CA ASN A 73 15.89 8.84 4.08
C ASN A 73 14.58 9.64 4.01
N GLU A 74 13.86 9.61 2.88
CA GLU A 74 12.60 10.35 2.71
C GLU A 74 11.45 9.41 2.35
N PHE A 75 10.29 9.70 2.91
CA PHE A 75 9.05 9.01 2.60
C PHE A 75 7.86 9.95 2.70
N VAL A 76 6.74 9.56 2.09
CA VAL A 76 5.50 10.34 2.04
C VAL A 76 4.38 9.53 2.67
N SER A 77 3.49 10.21 3.40
CA SER A 77 2.27 9.63 3.94
C SER A 77 1.03 10.23 3.29
N ALA A 78 0.10 9.37 2.90
CA ALA A 78 -1.25 9.75 2.48
C ALA A 78 -2.11 9.94 3.72
N GLN A 79 -2.89 11.02 3.78
CA GLN A 79 -3.69 11.34 4.97
C GLN A 79 -5.18 11.07 4.74
N SER A 80 -5.93 10.91 5.83
CA SER A 80 -7.40 10.85 5.82
C SER A 80 -8.09 12.22 5.65
N THR A 81 -7.41 13.09 4.90
CA THR A 81 -7.81 14.42 4.42
C THR A 81 -7.17 14.63 3.05
N GLY A 82 -7.42 15.76 2.39
CA GLY A 82 -6.83 16.10 1.09
C GLY A 82 -5.32 16.38 1.11
N SER A 83 -4.60 15.91 2.14
CA SER A 83 -3.21 16.24 2.37
C SER A 83 -2.26 15.05 2.24
N ILE A 84 -1.01 15.38 1.96
CA ILE A 84 0.14 14.47 2.04
C ILE A 84 1.20 15.08 2.94
N ILE A 85 1.99 14.24 3.60
CA ILE A 85 3.07 14.70 4.48
C ILE A 85 4.38 14.06 4.06
N PHE A 86 5.41 14.88 3.91
CA PHE A 86 6.79 14.50 3.66
C PHE A 86 7.53 14.34 4.98
N TRP A 87 8.28 13.25 5.08
CA TRP A 87 8.99 12.85 6.27
C TRP A 87 10.45 12.56 5.95
N ILE A 88 11.32 12.87 6.91
CA ILE A 88 12.71 12.45 6.93
C ILE A 88 12.88 11.41 8.05
N ILE A 89 13.65 10.35 7.78
CA ILE A 89 14.10 9.36 8.76
C ILE A 89 15.62 9.36 8.87
N GLU A 90 16.14 9.57 10.07
CA GLU A 90 17.57 9.52 10.34
C GLU A 90 18.07 8.07 10.48
N GLU A 91 19.39 7.87 10.45
CA GLU A 91 19.99 6.53 10.51
C GLU A 91 19.68 5.78 11.81
N ASP A 92 19.48 6.50 12.91
CA ASP A 92 19.09 5.94 14.21
C ASP A 92 17.59 5.58 14.29
N GLY A 93 16.83 5.89 13.25
CA GLY A 93 15.39 5.66 13.14
C GLY A 93 14.52 6.81 13.63
N THR A 94 15.08 7.91 14.12
CA THR A 94 14.29 9.09 14.46
C THR A 94 13.64 9.69 13.22
N ILE A 95 12.44 10.28 13.37
CA ILE A 95 11.65 10.80 12.26
C ILE A 95 11.23 12.25 12.49
N HIS A 96 11.21 13.00 11.39
CA HIS A 96 10.86 14.41 11.37
C HIS A 96 9.85 14.70 10.26
N LYS A 97 8.79 15.43 10.60
CA LYS A 97 7.87 16.00 9.61
C LYS A 97 8.58 17.15 8.89
N GLN A 98 8.79 17.03 7.60
CA GLN A 98 9.45 18.05 6.78
C GLN A 98 8.45 19.06 6.22
N LYS A 99 7.38 18.58 5.57
CA LYS A 99 6.39 19.43 4.89
C LYS A 99 5.04 18.74 4.83
N ALA A 100 3.96 19.46 5.07
CA ALA A 100 2.61 19.03 4.71
C ALA A 100 2.12 19.83 3.52
N LEU A 101 1.46 19.17 2.57
CA LEU A 101 0.82 19.80 1.42
C LEU A 101 -0.67 19.47 1.47
N ASN A 102 -1.51 20.50 1.42
CA ASN A 102 -2.95 20.36 1.21
C ASN A 102 -3.19 20.41 -0.29
N VAL A 103 -3.38 19.24 -0.90
CA VAL A 103 -3.46 19.07 -2.35
C VAL A 103 -4.91 19.09 -2.83
N PHE A 104 -5.83 18.56 -2.02
CA PHE A 104 -7.26 18.45 -2.30
C PHE A 104 -8.09 19.04 -1.16
N ASP A 105 -9.40 19.04 -1.36
CA ASP A 105 -10.37 19.41 -0.32
C ASP A 105 -10.17 18.56 0.95
N PRO A 106 -10.26 19.14 2.17
CA PRO A 106 -10.07 18.39 3.42
C PRO A 106 -10.98 17.17 3.60
N GLU A 107 -12.16 17.14 2.98
CA GLU A 107 -13.09 16.00 3.03
C GLU A 107 -12.70 14.86 2.07
N VAL A 108 -11.80 15.12 1.11
CA VAL A 108 -11.32 14.12 0.15
C VAL A 108 -10.12 13.39 0.71
N LEU A 109 -10.26 12.09 1.00
CA LEU A 109 -9.15 11.29 1.52
C LEU A 109 -8.17 10.93 0.39
N VAL A 110 -6.88 11.01 0.66
CA VAL A 110 -5.83 10.41 -0.17
C VAL A 110 -5.65 8.95 0.26
N LEU A 111 -6.01 8.00 -0.61
CA LEU A 111 -6.11 6.59 -0.29
C LEU A 111 -4.81 5.81 -0.53
N SER A 112 -4.08 6.12 -1.60
CA SER A 112 -2.80 5.48 -1.91
C SER A 112 -1.81 6.43 -2.57
N ILE A 113 -0.52 6.10 -2.40
CA ILE A 113 0.59 6.76 -3.09
C ILE A 113 1.34 5.73 -3.93
N GLY A 114 1.76 6.13 -5.12
CA GLY A 114 2.73 5.39 -5.93
C GLY A 114 3.72 6.34 -6.58
N PHE A 115 4.92 5.86 -6.88
CA PHE A 115 5.95 6.63 -7.58
C PHE A 115 6.31 5.95 -8.90
N ASP A 116 6.71 6.76 -9.87
CA ASP A 116 7.39 6.24 -11.05
C ASP A 116 8.79 5.71 -10.67
N SER A 117 9.47 5.05 -11.61
CA SER A 117 10.77 4.43 -11.34
C SER A 117 11.85 5.44 -10.93
N THR A 118 11.70 6.72 -11.31
CA THR A 118 12.64 7.79 -10.97
C THR A 118 12.30 8.52 -9.67
N GLY A 119 11.07 8.41 -9.18
CA GLY A 119 10.55 9.20 -8.06
C GLY A 119 10.29 10.67 -8.43
N SER A 120 10.26 11.01 -9.72
CA SER A 120 9.96 12.36 -10.21
C SER A 120 8.45 12.61 -10.33
N LEU A 121 7.65 11.55 -10.48
CA LEU A 121 6.20 11.61 -10.52
C LEU A 121 5.61 10.77 -9.40
N MET A 122 4.53 11.28 -8.83
CA MET A 122 3.75 10.61 -7.81
C MET A 122 2.29 10.51 -8.23
N VAL A 123 1.72 9.32 -8.11
CA VAL A 123 0.29 9.08 -8.31
C VAL A 123 -0.39 9.10 -6.95
N LEU A 124 -1.55 9.76 -6.90
CA LEU A 124 -2.42 9.88 -5.73
C LEU A 124 -3.80 9.37 -6.12
N THR A 125 -4.35 8.43 -5.36
CA THR A 125 -5.73 7.97 -5.55
C THR A 125 -6.64 8.49 -4.46
N LEU A 126 -7.87 8.84 -4.81
CA LEU A 126 -8.75 9.62 -3.95
C LEU A 126 -10.05 8.89 -3.62
N THR A 127 -10.66 9.27 -2.49
CA THR A 127 -12.00 8.79 -2.10
C THR A 127 -13.08 9.16 -3.11
N THR A 128 -12.83 10.18 -3.93
CA THR A 128 -13.71 10.62 -5.01
C THR A 128 -13.64 9.73 -6.24
N GLY A 129 -12.81 8.67 -6.25
CA GLY A 129 -12.57 7.83 -7.43
C GLY A 129 -11.67 8.45 -8.50
N GLU A 130 -11.08 9.61 -8.18
CA GLU A 130 -10.13 10.29 -9.02
C GLU A 130 -8.71 9.77 -8.81
N VAL A 131 -7.93 9.81 -9.89
CA VAL A 131 -6.50 9.49 -9.91
C VAL A 131 -5.76 10.75 -10.37
N SER A 132 -4.82 11.22 -9.56
CA SER A 132 -4.06 12.44 -9.81
C SER A 132 -2.58 12.15 -9.95
N VAL A 133 -1.89 12.96 -10.75
CA VAL A 133 -0.44 12.89 -10.90
C VAL A 133 0.19 14.21 -10.45
N MET A 134 1.23 14.11 -9.64
CA MET A 134 1.99 15.23 -9.09
C MET A 134 3.44 15.18 -9.57
N ASP A 135 3.99 16.33 -9.96
CA ASP A 135 5.42 16.53 -10.20
C ASP A 135 6.13 16.71 -8.85
N MET A 136 7.06 15.81 -8.54
CA MET A 136 7.76 15.78 -7.25
C MET A 136 8.93 16.77 -7.15
N ASN A 137 9.36 17.36 -8.26
CA ASN A 137 10.37 18.41 -8.28
C ASN A 137 9.74 19.77 -8.00
N LYS A 138 8.55 20.03 -8.56
CA LYS A 138 7.81 21.28 -8.37
C LYS A 138 6.83 21.23 -7.20
N LEU A 139 6.42 20.03 -6.80
CA LEU A 139 5.35 19.79 -5.84
C LEU A 139 4.02 20.38 -6.31
N GLU A 140 3.69 20.16 -7.58
CA GLU A 140 2.48 20.67 -8.24
C GLU A 140 1.71 19.51 -8.88
N LEU A 141 0.37 19.59 -8.84
CA LEU A 141 -0.47 18.67 -9.60
C LEU A 141 -0.30 18.94 -11.10
N LEU A 142 -0.05 17.88 -11.85
CA LEU A 142 -0.04 17.91 -13.31
C LEU A 142 -1.46 17.78 -13.86
N PHE A 143 -2.19 16.76 -13.41
CA PHE A 143 -3.59 16.52 -13.78
C PHE A 143 -4.31 15.64 -12.76
N THR A 144 -5.64 15.65 -12.85
CA THR A 144 -6.56 14.79 -12.10
C THR A 144 -7.61 14.25 -13.06
N THR A 145 -7.80 12.94 -13.08
CA THR A 145 -8.75 12.25 -13.95
C THR A 145 -9.72 11.41 -13.12
N LYS A 146 -11.03 11.54 -13.37
CA LYS A 146 -12.05 10.67 -12.78
C LYS A 146 -11.98 9.30 -13.45
N VAL A 147 -11.50 8.28 -12.71
CA VAL A 147 -11.28 6.92 -13.24
C VAL A 147 -12.31 5.93 -12.70
N HIS A 148 -12.66 6.04 -11.43
CA HIS A 148 -13.54 5.11 -10.71
C HIS A 148 -14.84 5.79 -10.30
N ASP A 149 -15.93 5.02 -10.21
CA ASP A 149 -17.21 5.56 -9.73
C ASP A 149 -17.24 5.72 -8.20
N LEU A 150 -16.49 4.85 -7.51
CA LEU A 150 -16.29 4.79 -6.06
C LEU A 150 -14.82 5.04 -5.70
N GLU A 151 -14.45 4.85 -4.44
CA GLU A 151 -13.10 5.01 -3.90
C GLU A 151 -12.04 4.31 -4.76
N ALA A 152 -11.02 5.07 -5.19
CA ALA A 152 -9.86 4.52 -5.90
C ALA A 152 -8.84 4.00 -4.87
N TRP A 153 -8.92 2.73 -4.51
CA TRP A 153 -8.10 2.12 -3.45
C TRP A 153 -6.61 2.08 -3.73
N THR A 154 -6.20 1.93 -4.98
CA THR A 154 -4.79 1.74 -5.31
C THR A 154 -4.42 2.33 -6.67
N GLY A 155 -3.21 2.88 -6.78
CA GLY A 155 -2.63 3.40 -8.01
C GLY A 155 -1.14 3.12 -8.07
N VAL A 156 -0.65 2.56 -9.18
CA VAL A 156 0.77 2.23 -9.39
C VAL A 156 1.22 2.61 -10.79
N PHE A 157 2.45 3.12 -10.91
CA PHE A 157 3.05 3.36 -12.20
C PHE A 157 3.53 2.06 -12.84
N LYS A 158 3.41 2.03 -14.17
CA LYS A 158 4.07 1.08 -15.06
C LYS A 158 4.49 1.85 -16.32
N ASP A 159 5.73 2.31 -16.35
CA ASP A 159 6.24 3.20 -17.39
C ASP A 159 5.41 4.51 -17.47
N ASN A 160 4.87 4.85 -18.65
CA ASN A 160 3.96 6.00 -18.84
C ASN A 160 2.49 5.67 -18.55
N LEU A 161 2.23 4.51 -17.94
CA LEU A 161 0.89 4.08 -17.58
C LEU A 161 0.71 4.13 -16.06
N ILE A 162 -0.50 4.40 -15.63
CA ILE A 162 -0.94 4.27 -14.25
C ILE A 162 -2.02 3.21 -14.22
N LEU A 163 -1.78 2.14 -13.47
CA LEU A 163 -2.77 1.12 -13.19
C LEU A 163 -3.48 1.48 -11.89
N SER A 164 -4.82 1.48 -11.90
CA SER A 164 -5.61 1.80 -10.71
C SER A 164 -6.73 0.80 -10.47
N GLY A 165 -7.03 0.60 -9.18
CA GLY A 165 -8.07 -0.27 -8.69
C GLY A 165 -8.98 0.50 -7.74
N GLY A 166 -10.28 0.19 -7.77
CA GLY A 166 -11.27 0.87 -6.94
C GLY A 166 -12.34 -0.04 -6.40
N ASP A 167 -13.16 0.49 -5.49
CA ASP A 167 -14.28 -0.22 -4.86
C ASP A 167 -15.37 -0.61 -5.87
N ASP A 168 -15.40 0.06 -7.02
CA ASP A 168 -16.28 -0.20 -8.15
C ASP A 168 -15.90 -1.43 -8.99
N GLN A 169 -15.07 -2.33 -8.45
CA GLN A 169 -14.56 -3.57 -9.08
C GLN A 169 -13.71 -3.33 -10.33
N LYS A 170 -13.41 -2.07 -10.64
CA LYS A 170 -12.69 -1.71 -11.85
C LYS A 170 -11.19 -1.86 -11.64
N LEU A 171 -10.55 -2.53 -12.59
CA LEU A 171 -9.14 -2.35 -12.91
C LEU A 171 -9.02 -1.43 -14.13
N ALA A 172 -8.28 -0.34 -14.01
CA ALA A 172 -8.10 0.65 -15.07
C ALA A 172 -6.61 0.89 -15.38
N CYS A 173 -6.36 1.37 -16.60
CA CYS A 173 -5.07 1.84 -17.09
C CYS A 173 -5.25 3.25 -17.64
N LEU A 174 -4.57 4.23 -17.05
CA LEU A 174 -4.50 5.60 -17.51
C LEU A 174 -3.15 5.83 -18.18
N ASP A 175 -3.12 6.51 -19.32
CA ASP A 175 -1.89 6.92 -19.99
C ASP A 175 -1.57 8.38 -19.66
N THR A 176 -0.41 8.62 -19.02
CA THR A 176 -0.04 9.94 -18.51
C THR A 176 0.26 10.96 -19.60
N ARG A 177 0.47 10.52 -20.84
CA ARG A 177 0.79 11.41 -21.97
C ARG A 177 -0.45 12.07 -22.58
N ILE A 178 -1.60 11.44 -22.39
CA ILE A 178 -2.90 11.91 -22.89
C ILE A 178 -3.93 12.10 -21.77
N GLU A 179 -3.53 11.85 -20.51
CA GLU A 179 -4.30 12.09 -19.29
C GLU A 179 -5.65 11.35 -19.26
N ALA A 180 -5.73 10.21 -19.97
CA ALA A 180 -6.97 9.50 -20.24
C ALA A 180 -6.86 8.00 -19.95
N VAL A 181 -7.99 7.40 -19.57
CA VAL A 181 -8.12 5.95 -19.41
C VAL A 181 -8.07 5.29 -20.79
N VAL A 182 -7.07 4.45 -21.00
CA VAL A 182 -6.84 3.71 -22.25
C VAL A 182 -7.31 2.27 -22.19
N LEU A 183 -7.44 1.71 -20.99
CA LEU A 183 -7.94 0.36 -20.78
C LEU A 183 -8.69 0.26 -19.45
N GLN A 184 -9.76 -0.52 -19.40
CA GLN A 184 -10.45 -0.84 -18.15
C GLN A 184 -11.18 -2.18 -18.26
N ASN A 185 -11.39 -2.85 -17.12
CA ASN A 185 -12.19 -4.05 -17.00
C ASN A 185 -12.90 -4.05 -15.64
N ARG A 186 -14.19 -4.39 -15.62
CA ARG A 186 -15.04 -4.49 -14.41
C ARG A 186 -15.61 -5.89 -14.19
N ASN A 187 -15.30 -6.84 -15.07
CA ASN A 187 -15.97 -8.15 -15.11
C ASN A 187 -15.11 -9.28 -14.54
N ILE A 188 -13.84 -9.01 -14.20
CA ILE A 188 -12.90 -10.03 -13.73
C ILE A 188 -12.81 -10.09 -12.20
N HIS A 189 -13.06 -8.98 -11.50
CA HIS A 189 -13.12 -8.92 -10.04
C HIS A 189 -14.57 -8.94 -9.56
N GLY A 190 -14.85 -9.65 -8.47
CA GLY A 190 -16.18 -9.69 -7.84
C GLY A 190 -16.39 -8.65 -6.74
N ALA A 191 -15.33 -7.94 -6.34
CA ALA A 191 -15.36 -6.86 -5.35
C ALA A 191 -14.22 -5.84 -5.64
N GLY A 192 -14.06 -4.85 -4.76
CA GLY A 192 -13.10 -3.77 -4.95
C GLY A 192 -11.66 -4.25 -5.17
N VAL A 193 -10.96 -3.66 -6.13
CA VAL A 193 -9.55 -3.96 -6.45
C VAL A 193 -8.64 -3.14 -5.54
N THR A 194 -7.94 -3.80 -4.64
CA THR A 194 -7.25 -3.16 -3.51
C THR A 194 -5.73 -3.17 -3.62
N SER A 195 -5.17 -4.03 -4.47
CA SER A 195 -3.74 -4.07 -4.73
C SER A 195 -3.43 -4.43 -6.17
N ILE A 196 -2.41 -3.78 -6.74
CA ILE A 196 -1.90 -4.04 -8.07
C ILE A 196 -0.39 -4.15 -7.98
N LEU A 197 0.17 -5.26 -8.46
CA LEU A 197 1.60 -5.51 -8.52
C LEU A 197 2.00 -5.80 -9.97
N PRO A 198 2.57 -4.82 -10.68
CA PRO A 198 3.18 -5.05 -11.98
C PRO A 198 4.34 -6.04 -11.88
N ARG A 199 4.40 -7.02 -12.80
CA ARG A 199 5.46 -8.03 -12.85
C ARG A 199 6.29 -7.83 -14.12
N SER A 200 6.16 -8.72 -15.11
CA SER A 200 6.79 -8.56 -16.42
C SER A 200 6.02 -7.60 -17.31
N GLU A 201 6.51 -7.37 -18.54
CA GLU A 201 6.00 -6.36 -19.49
C GLU A 201 4.47 -6.31 -19.60
N ASN A 202 3.79 -7.46 -19.59
CA ASN A 202 2.35 -7.57 -19.80
C ASN A 202 1.62 -8.33 -18.68
N LYS A 203 2.30 -8.70 -17.59
CA LYS A 203 1.73 -9.52 -16.52
C LYS A 203 1.53 -8.70 -15.26
N LEU A 204 0.34 -8.79 -14.69
CA LEU A 204 -0.03 -8.15 -13.43
C LEU A 204 -0.49 -9.21 -12.43
N LEU A 205 -0.22 -8.94 -11.15
CA LEU A 205 -0.94 -9.55 -10.05
C LEU A 205 -1.88 -8.52 -9.44
N THR A 206 -3.11 -8.91 -9.13
CA THR A 206 -4.06 -8.02 -8.44
C THR A 206 -4.71 -8.73 -7.28
N GLY A 207 -4.86 -8.04 -6.16
CA GLY A 207 -5.69 -8.45 -5.04
C GLY A 207 -7.01 -7.68 -5.00
N SER A 208 -8.04 -8.32 -4.46
CA SER A 208 -9.38 -7.76 -4.35
C SER A 208 -10.08 -8.21 -3.07
N TYR A 209 -11.11 -7.48 -2.67
CA TYR A 209 -11.97 -7.82 -1.52
C TYR A 209 -12.77 -9.12 -1.71
N ASP A 210 -12.78 -9.70 -2.90
CA ASP A 210 -13.39 -11.00 -3.20
C ASP A 210 -12.47 -12.19 -2.89
N ASP A 211 -11.52 -11.99 -1.98
CA ASP A 211 -10.54 -12.97 -1.47
C ASP A 211 -9.53 -13.52 -2.49
N ASN A 212 -9.58 -13.08 -3.74
CA ASN A 212 -8.77 -13.65 -4.82
C ASN A 212 -7.55 -12.78 -5.17
N CYS A 213 -6.39 -13.44 -5.30
CA CYS A 213 -5.26 -12.93 -6.06
C CYS A 213 -5.35 -13.43 -7.51
N ARG A 214 -5.24 -12.53 -8.48
CA ARG A 214 -5.36 -12.86 -9.91
C ARG A 214 -4.08 -12.61 -10.66
N VAL A 215 -3.78 -13.51 -11.58
CA VAL A 215 -2.80 -13.31 -12.64
C VAL A 215 -3.53 -12.75 -13.86
N ILE A 216 -3.08 -11.60 -14.36
CA ILE A 216 -3.73 -10.87 -15.45
C ILE A 216 -2.74 -10.59 -16.58
N ASP A 217 -3.20 -10.80 -17.82
CA ASP A 217 -2.50 -10.37 -19.03
C ASP A 217 -3.09 -9.06 -19.56
N MET A 218 -2.26 -8.02 -19.61
CA MET A 218 -2.65 -6.68 -20.06
C MET A 218 -3.01 -6.62 -21.55
N ARG A 219 -2.45 -7.50 -22.39
CA ARG A 219 -2.57 -7.43 -23.86
C ARG A 219 -4.00 -7.63 -24.37
N SER A 220 -4.82 -8.30 -23.59
CA SER A 220 -6.19 -8.70 -23.95
C SER A 220 -7.23 -8.04 -23.05
N ALA A 221 -7.14 -6.71 -22.91
CA ALA A 221 -8.05 -5.92 -22.08
C ALA A 221 -8.16 -6.42 -20.62
N PHE A 222 -6.99 -6.66 -20.00
CA PHE A 222 -6.89 -7.28 -18.68
C PHE A 222 -7.56 -8.66 -18.65
N ARG A 223 -7.09 -9.60 -19.47
CA ARG A 223 -7.61 -10.97 -19.44
C ARG A 223 -7.13 -11.66 -18.16
N GLU A 224 -8.07 -12.18 -17.38
CA GLU A 224 -7.75 -13.07 -16.26
C GLU A 224 -7.14 -14.37 -16.80
N VAL A 225 -5.95 -14.70 -16.30
CA VAL A 225 -5.24 -15.96 -16.59
C VAL A 225 -5.60 -16.99 -15.54
N SER A 226 -5.61 -16.59 -14.27
CA SER A 226 -6.05 -17.41 -13.15
C SER A 226 -6.51 -16.56 -11.97
N ALA A 227 -7.37 -17.11 -11.13
CA ALA A 227 -7.68 -16.60 -9.79
C ALA A 227 -7.27 -17.65 -8.74
N THR A 228 -6.71 -17.19 -7.62
CA THR A 228 -6.34 -18.01 -6.47
C THR A 228 -6.94 -17.41 -5.22
N ASP A 229 -7.85 -18.15 -4.60
CA ASP A 229 -8.47 -17.78 -3.33
C ASP A 229 -7.43 -17.84 -2.20
N LEU A 230 -7.25 -16.72 -1.49
CA LEU A 230 -6.32 -16.59 -0.36
C LEU A 230 -7.02 -16.68 1.00
N GLY A 231 -8.36 -16.80 1.01
CA GLY A 231 -9.20 -16.95 2.20
C GLY A 231 -9.50 -15.65 2.95
N GLY A 232 -9.34 -14.50 2.28
CA GLY A 232 -9.66 -13.19 2.81
C GLY A 232 -9.23 -12.05 1.88
N GLY A 233 -9.90 -10.90 1.98
CA GLY A 233 -9.69 -9.75 1.08
C GLY A 233 -8.22 -9.37 0.92
N VAL A 234 -7.73 -9.42 -0.32
CA VAL A 234 -6.29 -9.34 -0.65
C VAL A 234 -5.83 -7.87 -0.72
N TRP A 235 -5.70 -7.27 0.46
CA TRP A 235 -5.49 -5.84 0.66
C TRP A 235 -4.12 -5.31 0.21
N ARG A 236 -3.04 -6.09 0.38
CA ARG A 236 -1.69 -5.70 -0.04
C ARG A 236 -0.95 -6.88 -0.66
N LEU A 237 -0.22 -6.60 -1.73
CA LEU A 237 0.76 -7.51 -2.35
C LEU A 237 2.13 -6.83 -2.29
N VAL A 238 3.10 -7.47 -1.66
CA VAL A 238 4.43 -6.90 -1.42
C VAL A 238 5.50 -7.85 -1.96
N PRO A 239 6.19 -7.49 -3.05
CA PRO A 239 7.22 -8.33 -3.63
C PRO A 239 8.45 -8.39 -2.72
N ASN A 240 9.07 -9.56 -2.62
CA ASN A 240 10.40 -9.67 -2.06
C ASN A 240 11.41 -9.04 -3.05
N LYS A 241 12.39 -8.30 -2.52
CA LYS A 241 13.46 -7.70 -3.32
C LYS A 241 14.67 -8.62 -3.54
N TYR A 242 14.71 -9.76 -2.85
CA TYR A 242 15.82 -10.70 -2.85
C TYR A 242 15.54 -11.98 -3.65
N ASN A 243 14.26 -12.32 -3.84
CA ASN A 243 13.80 -13.50 -4.56
C ASN A 243 12.41 -13.24 -5.19
N ASP A 244 11.78 -14.27 -5.77
CA ASP A 244 10.49 -14.16 -6.46
C ASP A 244 9.26 -14.33 -5.54
N ASP A 245 9.45 -14.40 -4.22
CA ASP A 245 8.36 -14.53 -3.26
C ASP A 245 7.57 -13.23 -3.14
N ILE A 246 6.28 -13.37 -2.80
CA ILE A 246 5.35 -12.26 -2.62
C ILE A 246 4.62 -12.46 -1.30
N LEU A 247 4.61 -11.43 -0.47
CA LEU A 247 3.78 -11.37 0.73
C LEU A 247 2.40 -10.84 0.35
N ALA A 248 1.34 -11.55 0.72
CA ALA A 248 -0.03 -11.06 0.65
C ALA A 248 -0.60 -10.82 2.05
N CYS A 249 -1.15 -9.63 2.29
CA CYS A 249 -1.94 -9.32 3.49
C CYS A 249 -3.42 -9.47 3.13
N CYS A 250 -4.11 -10.42 3.75
CA CYS A 250 -5.42 -10.91 3.34
C CYS A 250 -6.53 -10.51 4.33
N MET A 251 -6.47 -9.30 4.91
CA MET A 251 -7.41 -8.81 5.92
C MET A 251 -7.70 -9.87 7.00
N TYR A 252 -8.94 -10.35 7.08
CA TYR A 252 -9.39 -11.35 8.06
C TYR A 252 -8.80 -12.76 7.82
N GLY A 253 -8.20 -13.01 6.66
CA GLY A 253 -7.53 -14.26 6.31
C GLY A 253 -6.08 -14.37 6.77
N GLY A 254 -5.50 -13.35 7.43
CA GLY A 254 -4.11 -13.36 7.86
C GLY A 254 -3.14 -12.93 6.76
N ALA A 255 -1.97 -13.57 6.69
CA ALA A 255 -0.98 -13.33 5.63
C ALA A 255 -0.54 -14.61 4.90
N ARG A 256 -0.04 -14.47 3.67
CA ARG A 256 0.49 -15.57 2.84
C ARG A 256 1.85 -15.21 2.27
N ILE A 257 2.75 -16.19 2.19
CA ILE A 257 3.88 -16.14 1.26
C ILE A 257 3.46 -16.90 0.01
N MET A 258 3.62 -16.26 -1.15
CA MET A 258 3.26 -16.81 -2.45
C MET A 258 4.46 -16.81 -3.38
N GLN A 259 4.44 -17.73 -4.36
CA GLN A 259 5.35 -17.68 -5.50
C GLN A 259 4.57 -17.56 -6.80
N GLU A 260 5.07 -16.71 -7.67
CA GLU A 260 4.57 -16.57 -9.02
C GLU A 260 4.98 -17.80 -9.85
N GLN A 261 4.00 -18.47 -10.44
CA GLN A 261 4.20 -19.51 -11.46
C GLN A 261 3.95 -18.89 -12.84
N SER A 262 4.12 -19.67 -13.91
CA SER A 262 3.91 -19.18 -15.29
C SER A 262 2.54 -18.49 -15.47
N ASP A 263 1.47 -19.17 -15.05
CA ASP A 263 0.09 -18.75 -15.27
C ASP A 263 -0.75 -18.65 -13.98
N SER A 264 -0.14 -18.88 -12.82
CA SER A 264 -0.84 -18.86 -11.51
C SER A 264 0.06 -18.36 -10.39
N VAL A 265 -0.48 -18.29 -9.17
CA VAL A 265 0.31 -18.14 -7.94
C VAL A 265 0.12 -19.37 -7.06
N SER A 266 1.18 -19.79 -6.36
CA SER A 266 1.12 -20.86 -5.37
C SER A 266 1.33 -20.30 -3.97
N ILE A 267 0.56 -20.80 -2.99
CA ILE A 267 0.75 -20.46 -1.58
C ILE A 267 1.85 -21.37 -1.02
N ILE A 268 2.91 -20.76 -0.49
CA ILE A 268 4.05 -21.45 0.12
C ILE A 268 3.87 -21.55 1.63
N LYS A 269 3.36 -20.49 2.26
CA LYS A 269 3.18 -20.42 3.71
C LYS A 269 1.97 -19.56 4.06
N SER A 270 1.32 -19.89 5.17
CA SER A 270 0.19 -19.14 5.71
C SER A 270 0.47 -18.74 7.15
N TYR A 271 0.21 -17.48 7.47
CA TYR A 271 0.28 -16.94 8.83
C TYR A 271 -1.10 -16.48 9.25
N THR A 272 -1.82 -17.36 9.95
CA THR A 272 -3.15 -17.10 10.50
C THR A 272 -3.15 -17.02 12.02
N ASP A 273 -2.08 -17.50 12.65
CA ASP A 273 -1.94 -17.44 14.10
C ASP A 273 -1.70 -16.00 14.56
N HIS A 274 -2.03 -15.70 15.82
CA HIS A 274 -1.85 -14.41 16.50
C HIS A 274 -2.68 -13.21 15.98
N HIS A 275 -2.99 -13.15 14.69
CA HIS A 275 -3.89 -12.15 14.12
C HIS A 275 -5.34 -12.60 14.30
N GLN A 276 -6.06 -11.96 15.21
CA GLN A 276 -7.48 -12.22 15.47
C GLN A 276 -8.41 -11.26 14.71
N SER A 277 -7.83 -10.24 14.07
CA SER A 277 -8.53 -9.25 13.24
C SER A 277 -7.84 -9.04 11.89
N MET A 278 -8.03 -7.87 11.27
CA MET A 278 -7.59 -7.60 9.89
C MET A 278 -6.08 -7.35 9.81
N VAL A 279 -5.36 -8.18 9.05
CA VAL A 279 -3.98 -7.90 8.63
C VAL A 279 -4.00 -6.85 7.52
N TYR A 280 -3.57 -5.65 7.88
CA TYR A 280 -3.75 -4.44 7.07
C TYR A 280 -2.45 -3.96 6.42
N GLY A 281 -1.31 -4.52 6.82
CA GLY A 281 -0.02 -4.20 6.21
C GLY A 281 1.06 -5.21 6.55
N GLY A 282 2.15 -5.14 5.80
CA GLY A 282 3.34 -5.96 6.03
C GLY A 282 4.43 -5.65 5.02
N ASP A 283 5.66 -6.03 5.33
CA ASP A 283 6.82 -5.83 4.46
C ASP A 283 7.92 -6.86 4.78
N TRP A 284 8.84 -7.03 3.84
CA TRP A 284 9.99 -7.93 3.93
C TRP A 284 11.15 -7.28 4.67
N LEU A 285 11.59 -7.86 5.78
CA LEU A 285 12.78 -7.44 6.53
C LEU A 285 14.06 -7.90 5.83
N ASP A 286 14.08 -9.13 5.32
CA ASP A 286 15.18 -9.68 4.52
C ASP A 286 14.64 -10.72 3.53
N ASP A 287 15.49 -11.62 3.03
CA ASP A 287 15.10 -12.68 2.09
C ASP A 287 14.24 -13.77 2.73
N SER A 288 14.17 -13.81 4.07
CA SER A 288 13.60 -14.91 4.84
C SER A 288 12.71 -14.47 6.01
N HIS A 289 12.50 -13.18 6.21
CA HIS A 289 11.65 -12.64 7.28
C HIS A 289 10.70 -11.57 6.78
N VAL A 290 9.47 -11.60 7.29
CA VAL A 290 8.43 -10.60 7.06
C VAL A 290 7.89 -10.07 8.38
N VAL A 291 7.52 -8.81 8.39
CA VAL A 291 6.69 -8.23 9.46
C VAL A 291 5.30 -7.97 8.93
N THR A 292 4.27 -8.22 9.74
CA THR A 292 2.89 -7.88 9.42
C THR A 292 2.22 -7.16 10.57
N CYS A 293 1.25 -6.30 10.26
CA CYS A 293 0.49 -5.54 11.23
C CYS A 293 -1.01 -5.86 11.15
N SER A 294 -1.63 -6.08 12.31
CA SER A 294 -3.06 -6.27 12.44
C SER A 294 -3.72 -5.07 13.08
N PHE A 295 -4.79 -4.59 12.44
CA PHE A 295 -5.39 -3.30 12.69
C PHE A 295 -6.07 -3.22 14.06
N TYR A 296 -7.10 -4.03 14.31
CA TYR A 296 -7.85 -3.97 15.58
C TYR A 296 -7.12 -4.65 16.73
N ASP A 297 -6.23 -5.60 16.43
CA ASP A 297 -5.37 -6.22 17.45
C ASP A 297 -4.26 -5.28 17.91
N LYS A 298 -4.01 -4.20 17.15
CA LYS A 298 -2.90 -3.27 17.34
C LYS A 298 -1.56 -4.02 17.51
N LEU A 299 -1.34 -5.00 16.63
CA LEU A 299 -0.29 -6.00 16.82
C LEU A 299 0.66 -6.05 15.64
N LEU A 300 1.96 -6.16 15.93
CA LEU A 300 3.01 -6.51 14.99
C LEU A 300 3.51 -7.92 15.24
N CYS A 301 3.62 -8.68 14.16
CA CYS A 301 4.18 -10.03 14.17
C CYS A 301 5.34 -10.10 13.18
N ASN A 302 6.48 -10.61 13.65
CA ASN A 302 7.64 -10.96 12.82
C ASN A 302 7.57 -12.47 12.55
N TRP A 303 7.83 -12.86 11.30
CA TRP A 303 7.68 -14.24 10.84
C TRP A 303 8.89 -14.68 10.03
N SER A 304 9.40 -15.88 10.31
CA SER A 304 10.28 -16.60 9.38
C SER A 304 9.46 -17.12 8.19
N THR A 305 9.95 -16.93 6.97
CA THR A 305 9.40 -17.51 5.74
C THR A 305 9.98 -18.88 5.42
N ARG A 306 11.09 -19.23 6.07
CA ARG A 306 11.63 -20.60 6.11
C ARG A 306 11.01 -21.41 7.24
#